data_AF-A0A1W9RPV8-F1
#
_entry.id   AF-A0A1W9RPV8-F1
#
_cell.length_a   1.000
_cell.length_b   1.000
_cell.length_c   1.000
_cell.angle_alpha   90.00
_cell.angle_beta   90.00
_cell.angle_gamma   90.00
#
_symmetry.space_group_name_H-M   'P 1'
#
loop_
_entity.id
_entity.type
_entity.pdbx_description
1 polymer ?
#
loop_
_entity_poly.entity_id
_entity_poly.type
_entity_poly.pdbx_seq_one_letter_code
_entity_poly.pdbx_strand_id
1 'polypeptide(L)'
;MIKKYQSGIKAVQICKEHKIFRKTFYKWLKRHHLYGKEGLLDQSKRPKSPHPKSLKPKVVKAIVRIRKRTNYGPKRIKLELAKRHIKASEHGIYNVL
;
A
#
# COMPACT_ATOMS: atom_id res chain seq x y z
N MET A 1 -13.28 -9.48 23.47
CA MET A 1 -13.22 -10.44 22.35
C MET A 1 -12.06 -11.44 22.47
N ILE A 2 -10.80 -11.03 22.33
CA ILE A 2 -9.67 -11.99 22.27
C ILE A 2 -9.45 -12.71 23.62
N LYS A 3 -9.51 -11.99 24.75
CA LYS A 3 -9.47 -12.62 26.09
C LYS A 3 -10.58 -13.67 26.30
N LYS A 4 -11.81 -13.35 25.85
CA LYS A 4 -12.97 -14.29 25.88
C LYS A 4 -12.70 -15.56 25.06
N TYR A 5 -12.03 -15.41 23.92
CA TYR A 5 -11.65 -16.56 23.08
C TYR A 5 -10.57 -17.41 23.75
N GLN A 6 -9.59 -16.76 24.40
CA GLN A 6 -8.54 -17.45 25.17
C GLN A 6 -9.11 -18.18 26.39
N SER A 7 -10.20 -17.68 26.99
CA SER A 7 -10.92 -18.36 28.07
C SER A 7 -11.85 -19.48 27.58
N GLY A 8 -11.74 -19.92 26.32
CA GLY A 8 -12.47 -21.07 25.77
C GLY A 8 -13.84 -20.75 25.14
N ILE A 9 -14.27 -19.48 25.09
CA ILE A 9 -15.56 -19.13 24.48
C ILE A 9 -15.46 -19.25 22.95
N LYS A 10 -16.44 -19.92 22.34
CA LYS A 10 -16.48 -20.11 20.88
C LYS A 10 -16.55 -18.76 20.14
N ALA A 11 -15.73 -18.63 19.09
CA ALA A 11 -15.68 -17.42 18.25
C ALA A 11 -17.06 -17.01 17.71
N VAL A 12 -17.96 -17.97 17.44
CA VAL A 12 -19.33 -17.70 16.97
C VAL A 12 -20.13 -16.88 17.99
N GLN A 13 -20.04 -17.22 19.27
CA GLN A 13 -20.76 -16.54 20.33
C GLN A 13 -20.23 -15.11 20.51
N ILE A 14 -18.90 -14.95 20.51
CA ILE A 14 -18.23 -13.65 20.56
C ILE A 14 -18.65 -12.78 19.36
N CYS A 15 -18.68 -13.34 18.15
CA CYS A 15 -19.07 -12.60 16.95
C CYS A 15 -20.54 -12.16 16.99
N LYS A 16 -21.45 -13.02 17.50
CA LYS A 16 -22.88 -12.70 17.67
C LYS A 16 -23.08 -11.58 18.68
N GLU A 17 -22.43 -11.67 19.84
CA GLU A 17 -22.49 -10.66 20.91
C GLU A 17 -22.05 -9.28 20.41
N HIS A 18 -20.94 -9.24 19.67
CA HIS A 18 -20.35 -8.00 19.16
C HIS A 18 -20.85 -7.57 17.78
N LYS A 19 -21.82 -8.28 17.19
CA LYS A 19 -22.37 -8.02 15.83
C LYS A 19 -21.28 -7.85 14.75
N ILE A 20 -20.22 -8.65 14.83
CA ILE A 20 -19.13 -8.64 13.84
C ILE A 20 -19.14 -9.90 12.99
N PHE A 21 -18.66 -9.76 11.76
CA PHE A 21 -18.41 -10.91 10.91
C PHE A 21 -17.23 -11.74 11.44
N ARG A 22 -17.34 -13.07 11.34
CA ARG A 22 -16.28 -14.02 11.75
C ARG A 22 -14.93 -13.74 11.06
N LYS A 23 -14.97 -13.31 9.78
CA LYS A 23 -13.76 -12.90 9.03
C LYS A 23 -12.99 -11.76 9.72
N THR A 24 -13.71 -10.81 10.31
CA THR A 24 -13.10 -9.68 11.03
C THR A 24 -12.46 -10.15 12.33
N PHE A 25 -13.14 -11.03 13.06
CA PHE A 25 -12.60 -11.64 14.27
C PHE A 25 -11.30 -12.40 14.01
N TYR A 26 -11.27 -13.31 13.02
CA TYR A 26 -10.06 -14.07 12.70
C TYR A 26 -8.92 -13.19 12.17
N LYS A 27 -9.23 -12.10 11.44
CA LYS A 27 -8.24 -11.10 11.06
C LYS A 27 -7.59 -10.46 12.29
N TRP A 28 -8.38 -10.06 13.29
CA TRP A 28 -7.88 -9.48 14.53
C TRP A 28 -7.13 -10.49 15.38
N LEU A 29 -7.61 -11.73 15.47
CA LEU A 29 -6.92 -12.82 16.19
C LEU A 29 -5.54 -13.07 15.59
N LYS A 30 -5.43 -13.21 14.26
CA LYS A 30 -4.15 -13.36 13.56
C LYS A 30 -3.21 -12.18 13.84
N ARG A 31 -3.72 -10.95 13.80
CA ARG A 31 -2.91 -9.76 14.09
C ARG A 31 -2.44 -9.72 15.54
N HIS A 32 -3.28 -10.12 16.49
CA HIS A 32 -2.94 -10.19 17.89
C HIS A 32 -1.88 -11.25 18.18
N HIS A 33 -1.92 -12.40 17.50
CA HIS A 33 -0.85 -13.39 17.61
C HIS A 33 0.48 -12.90 17.05
N LEU A 34 0.47 -12.10 15.98
CA LEU A 34 1.70 -11.61 15.34
C LEU A 34 2.30 -10.37 16.00
N TYR A 35 1.48 -9.44 16.48
CA TYR A 35 1.91 -8.11 16.94
C TYR A 35 1.36 -7.75 18.33
N GLY A 36 0.79 -8.72 19.05
CA GLY A 36 0.18 -8.48 20.36
C GLY A 36 -0.95 -7.45 20.31
N LYS A 37 -1.04 -6.63 21.37
CA LYS A 37 -2.07 -5.58 21.51
C LYS A 37 -1.97 -4.53 20.40
N GLU A 38 -0.77 -4.21 19.93
CA GLU A 38 -0.53 -3.22 18.87
C GLU A 38 -1.12 -3.64 17.53
N GLY A 39 -1.20 -4.96 17.26
CA GLY A 39 -1.82 -5.50 16.06
C GLY A 39 -3.30 -5.16 15.90
N LEU A 40 -3.97 -4.73 16.97
CA LEU A 40 -5.38 -4.35 16.96
C LEU A 40 -5.60 -2.88 16.60
N LEU A 41 -4.54 -2.06 16.58
CA LEU A 41 -4.62 -0.68 16.12
C LEU A 41 -4.89 -0.61 14.61
N ASP A 42 -5.31 0.57 14.16
CA ASP A 42 -5.49 0.82 12.73
C ASP A 42 -4.17 0.70 11.99
N GLN A 43 -4.17 -0.16 10.98
CA GLN A 43 -3.02 -0.40 10.12
C GLN A 43 -3.25 0.25 8.77
N SER A 44 -2.16 0.74 8.18
CA SER A 44 -2.19 1.23 6.80
C SER A 44 -2.73 0.14 5.86
N LYS A 45 -3.70 0.51 5.03
CA LYS A 45 -4.23 -0.32 3.96
C LYS A 45 -3.38 -0.22 2.68
N ARG A 46 -2.31 0.59 2.70
CA ARG A 46 -1.43 0.80 1.55
C ARG A 46 -0.72 -0.52 1.21
N PRO A 47 -0.58 -0.86 -0.09
CA PRO A 47 0.26 -1.98 -0.51
C PRO A 47 1.66 -1.87 0.09
N LYS A 48 2.18 -2.98 0.64
CA LYS A 48 3.53 -3.02 1.22
C LYS A 48 4.62 -2.84 0.16
N SER A 49 4.33 -3.28 -1.06
CA SER A 49 5.23 -3.18 -2.20
C SER A 49 4.58 -2.40 -3.34
N PRO A 50 5.36 -1.64 -4.13
CA PRO A 50 4.87 -1.02 -5.36
C PRO A 50 4.29 -2.06 -6.31
N HIS A 51 3.39 -1.62 -7.19
CA HIS A 51 2.85 -2.49 -8.24
C HIS A 51 3.98 -2.93 -9.19
N PRO A 52 3.97 -4.16 -9.73
CA PRO A 52 5.05 -4.65 -10.61
C PRO A 52 5.31 -3.78 -11.85
N LYS A 53 4.26 -3.12 -12.36
CA LYS A 53 4.33 -2.18 -13.49
C LYS A 53 4.67 -0.74 -13.09
N SER A 54 4.93 -0.47 -11.81
CA SER A 54 5.36 0.86 -11.36
C SER A 54 6.73 1.21 -11.94
N LEU A 55 6.96 2.50 -12.20
CA LEU A 55 8.25 2.97 -12.68
C LEU A 55 9.36 2.65 -11.66
N LYS A 56 10.50 2.19 -12.18
CA LYS A 56 11.69 1.95 -11.35
C LYS A 56 12.09 3.24 -10.63
N PRO A 57 12.56 3.18 -9.36
CA PRO A 57 12.92 4.37 -8.59
C PRO A 57 13.93 5.30 -9.30
N LYS A 58 14.85 4.74 -10.09
CA LYS A 58 15.80 5.51 -10.91
C LYS A 58 15.11 6.39 -11.96
N VAL A 59 14.04 5.90 -12.59
CA VAL A 59 13.27 6.64 -13.60
C VAL A 59 12.44 7.73 -12.93
N VAL A 60 11.81 7.43 -11.80
CA VAL A 60 11.07 8.42 -10.97
C VAL A 60 11.99 9.59 -10.59
N LYS A 61 13.20 9.31 -10.10
CA LYS A 61 14.19 10.34 -9.77
C LYS A 61 14.59 11.18 -10.98
N ALA A 62 14.72 10.58 -12.16
CA ALA A 62 15.02 11.31 -13.39
C ALA A 62 13.87 12.24 -13.81
N ILE A 63 12.61 11.76 -13.73
CA ILE A 63 11.40 12.57 -13.99
C ILE A 63 11.37 13.79 -13.08
N VAL A 64 11.52 13.60 -11.77
CA VAL A 64 11.51 14.68 -10.78
C VAL A 64 12.62 15.68 -11.04
N ARG A 65 13.83 15.23 -11.39
CA ARG A 65 14.96 16.11 -11.72
C ARG A 65 14.69 16.98 -12.95
N ILE A 66 14.11 16.38 -14.00
CA ILE A 66 13.75 17.14 -15.22
C ILE A 66 12.66 18.16 -14.88
N ARG A 67 11.59 17.73 -14.18
CA ARG A 67 10.48 18.62 -13.77
C ARG A 67 10.97 19.81 -12.96
N LYS A 68 11.83 19.58 -11.95
CA LYS A 68 12.38 20.67 -11.11
C LYS A 68 13.21 21.68 -11.90
N ARG A 69 13.91 21.25 -12.95
CA ARG A 69 14.77 22.13 -13.76
C ARG A 69 14.02 22.89 -14.84
N THR A 70 12.99 22.28 -15.44
CA THR A 70 12.38 22.82 -16.68
C THR A 70 10.88 23.08 -16.59
N ASN A 71 10.22 22.59 -15.53
CA ASN A 71 8.77 22.59 -15.38
C ASN A 71 8.00 22.01 -16.58
N TYR A 72 8.62 21.09 -17.32
CA TYR A 72 8.02 20.44 -18.49
C TYR A 72 6.87 19.51 -18.11
N GLY A 73 5.86 19.43 -18.99
CA GLY A 73 4.78 18.44 -18.87
C GLY A 73 5.20 17.01 -19.26
N PRO A 74 4.34 16.00 -19.04
CA PRO A 74 4.65 14.58 -19.24
C PRO A 74 5.24 14.26 -20.63
N LYS A 75 4.65 14.81 -21.70
CA LYS A 75 5.08 14.59 -23.09
C LYS A 75 6.51 15.08 -23.35
N ARG A 76 6.85 16.28 -22.87
CA ARG A 76 8.21 16.85 -22.99
C ARG A 76 9.21 16.09 -22.12
N ILE A 77 8.80 15.66 -20.92
CA ILE A 77 9.65 14.82 -20.05
C ILE A 77 9.91 13.45 -20.69
N LYS A 78 8.91 12.84 -21.33
CA LYS A 78 9.08 11.58 -22.08
C LYS A 78 10.14 11.71 -23.17
N LEU A 79 10.12 12.82 -23.92
CA LEU A 79 11.13 13.11 -24.94
C LEU A 79 12.54 13.25 -24.33
N GLU A 80 12.67 13.99 -23.22
CA GLU A 80 13.94 14.14 -22.51
C GLU A 80 14.48 12.83 -21.93
N LEU A 81 13.60 11.94 -21.47
CA LEU A 81 13.97 10.59 -21.04
C LEU A 81 14.40 9.71 -22.22
N ALA A 82 13.71 9.81 -23.36
CA ALA A 82 14.06 9.07 -24.57
C ALA A 82 15.45 9.44 -25.09
N LYS A 83 15.83 10.73 -25.04
CA LYS A 83 17.20 11.21 -25.35
C LYS A 83 18.29 10.56 -24.47
N ARG A 84 17.92 10.06 -23.28
CA ARG A 84 18.80 9.36 -22.34
C ARG A 84 18.66 7.84 -22.41
N HIS A 85 18.01 7.32 -23.47
CA HIS A 85 17.68 5.90 -23.65
C HIS A 85 16.82 5.29 -22.53
N ILE A 86 16.03 6.10 -21.82
CA ILE A 86 15.11 5.64 -20.77
C ILE A 86 13.70 5.58 -21.35
N LYS A 87 13.13 4.37 -21.41
CA LYS A 87 11.73 4.16 -21.83
C LYS A 87 10.80 4.31 -20.62
N ALA A 88 9.80 5.18 -20.76
CA ALA A 88 8.71 5.35 -19.80
C ALA A 88 7.40 5.68 -20.53
N SER A 89 6.27 5.18 -20.03
CA SER A 89 4.95 5.54 -20.56
C SER A 89 4.58 6.95 -20.11
N GLU A 90 3.82 7.67 -20.94
CA GLU A 90 3.37 9.02 -20.61
C GLU A 90 2.48 9.04 -19.36
N HIS A 91 1.57 8.08 -19.24
CA HIS A 91 0.74 7.90 -18.04
C HIS A 91 1.58 7.57 -16.79
N GLY A 92 2.64 6.77 -16.94
CA GLY A 92 3.56 6.49 -15.84
C GLY A 92 4.29 7.75 -15.36
N ILE A 93 4.67 8.64 -16.30
CA ILE A 93 5.26 9.95 -15.98
C ILE A 93 4.23 10.85 -15.30
N TYR A 94 3.00 10.90 -15.83
CA TYR A 94 1.91 11.68 -15.25
C TYR A 94 1.65 11.32 -13.78
N ASN A 95 1.63 10.03 -13.43
CA ASN A 95 1.43 9.57 -12.05
C ASN A 95 2.58 9.94 -11.08
N VAL A 96 3.70 10.46 -11.59
CA VAL A 96 4.87 10.88 -10.81
C VAL A 96 4.93 12.40 -10.64
N LEU A 97 4.33 13.17 -11.55
CA LEU A 97 4.32 14.63 -11.50
C LEU A 97 3.36 15.15 -10.44
#